data_AF-A0A7W5DU40-F1
#
_entry.id   AF-A0A7W5DU40-F1
#
_cell.length_a   1.000
_cell.length_b   1.000
_cell.length_c   1.000
_cell.angle_alpha   90.00
_cell.angle_beta   90.00
_cell.angle_gamma   90.00
#
_symmetry.space_group_name_H-M   'P 1'
#
loop_
_entity.id
_entity.type
_entity.pdbx_description
1 polymer ?
#
loop_
_entity_poly.entity_id
_entity_poly.type
_entity_poly.pdbx_seq_one_letter_code
_entity_poly.pdbx_strand_id
1 'polypeptide(L)'
;MLAKAGVSSKGMEVIVNNAGNGRAGTANNKASDAIDNMSTALDFGIPTKVNVDYKNGGKNSADGMGDHFIVVQGKTEMVNNGQVTSTTFHYFDPGTHYINIGTSPSNTLNIMNRTLTGYSNILNAKITVTSIRP
;
A
#
# COMPACT_ATOMS: atom_id res chain seq x y z
N MET A 1 6.34 -4.90 -20.37
CA MET A 1 6.90 -3.65 -20.93
C MET A 1 7.97 -3.02 -20.04
N LEU A 2 7.69 -2.70 -18.77
CA LEU A 2 8.65 -2.01 -17.88
C LEU A 2 9.91 -2.81 -17.52
N ALA A 3 9.80 -4.13 -17.32
CA ALA A 3 10.97 -4.99 -17.06
C ALA A 3 11.99 -5.01 -18.22
N LYS A 4 11.53 -4.84 -19.47
CA LYS A 4 12.41 -4.74 -20.65
C LYS A 4 13.16 -3.40 -20.69
N ALA A 5 12.67 -2.38 -19.99
CA ALA A 5 13.34 -1.10 -19.80
C ALA A 5 14.24 -1.07 -18.56
N GLY A 6 14.56 -2.23 -17.96
CA GLY A 6 15.39 -2.32 -16.75
C GLY A 6 14.69 -1.90 -15.45
N VAL A 7 13.41 -1.52 -15.51
CA VAL A 7 12.64 -1.13 -14.34
C VAL A 7 12.24 -2.38 -13.56
N SER A 8 12.60 -2.44 -12.28
CA SER A 8 12.27 -3.55 -11.39
C SER A 8 11.49 -3.08 -10.16
N SER A 9 10.61 -3.96 -9.67
CA SER A 9 9.97 -3.86 -8.36
C SER A 9 10.91 -4.28 -7.20
N LYS A 10 12.22 -4.45 -7.45
CA LYS A 10 13.19 -4.71 -6.39
C LYS A 10 13.40 -3.45 -5.53
N GLY A 11 13.74 -3.64 -4.26
CA GLY A 11 14.02 -2.55 -3.31
C GLY A 11 12.79 -1.96 -2.62
N MET A 12 11.64 -2.64 -2.67
CA MET A 12 10.51 -2.30 -1.79
C MET A 12 10.78 -2.85 -0.39
N GLU A 13 10.49 -2.06 0.63
CA GLU A 13 10.61 -2.50 2.03
C GLU A 13 9.38 -3.32 2.40
N VAL A 14 9.60 -4.54 2.88
CA VAL A 14 8.51 -5.45 3.28
C VAL A 14 8.10 -5.08 4.69
N ILE A 15 6.80 -4.84 4.91
CA ILE A 15 6.26 -4.31 6.17
C ILE A 15 5.42 -5.31 6.96
N VAL A 16 5.18 -6.50 6.43
CA VAL A 16 4.45 -7.59 7.10
C VAL A 16 5.23 -8.89 7.06
N ASN A 17 4.95 -9.78 8.00
CA ASN A 17 5.43 -11.17 7.97
C ASN A 17 4.55 -12.01 7.03
N ASN A 18 5.11 -13.08 6.45
CA ASN A 18 4.33 -14.05 5.68
C ASN A 18 3.54 -14.96 6.63
N ALA A 19 2.22 -14.96 6.52
CA ALA A 19 1.33 -15.82 7.32
C ALA A 19 1.26 -17.28 6.81
N GLY A 20 2.03 -17.61 5.77
CA GLY A 20 1.95 -18.87 5.05
C GLY A 20 1.16 -18.73 3.75
N ASN A 21 1.42 -19.61 2.79
CA ASN A 21 0.75 -19.65 1.47
C ASN A 21 0.82 -18.35 0.65
N GLY A 22 1.80 -17.49 0.94
CA GLY A 22 1.97 -16.21 0.25
C GLY A 22 0.87 -15.21 0.61
N ARG A 23 0.59 -15.09 1.91
CA ARG A 23 -0.43 -14.21 2.48
C ARG A 23 0.21 -13.23 3.46
N ALA A 24 -0.24 -11.98 3.44
CA ALA A 24 0.12 -10.96 4.42
C ALA A 24 -0.33 -11.38 5.82
N GLY A 25 0.62 -11.35 6.76
CA GLY A 25 0.40 -11.59 8.17
C GLY A 25 0.42 -10.30 8.98
N THR A 26 1.04 -10.38 10.16
CA THR A 26 1.19 -9.24 11.06
C THR A 26 2.26 -8.28 10.59
N ALA A 27 2.13 -7.00 10.96
CA ALA A 27 3.17 -6.01 10.78
C ALA A 27 4.51 -6.48 11.38
N ASN A 28 5.60 -6.26 10.66
CA ASN A 28 6.95 -6.56 11.15
C ASN A 28 7.57 -5.33 11.82
N ASN A 29 8.83 -5.43 12.23
CA ASN A 29 9.54 -4.35 12.94
C ASN A 29 9.85 -3.12 12.08
N LYS A 30 9.71 -3.20 10.76
CA LYS A 30 9.98 -2.12 9.81
C LYS A 30 8.73 -1.34 9.40
N ALA A 31 7.54 -1.82 9.79
CA ALA A 31 6.29 -1.30 9.29
C ALA A 31 6.08 0.19 9.61
N SER A 32 6.34 0.58 10.86
CA SER A 32 6.20 1.96 11.32
C SER A 32 7.11 2.89 10.52
N ASP A 33 8.41 2.63 10.50
CA ASP A 33 9.40 3.45 9.79
C ASP A 33 9.09 3.57 8.29
N ALA A 34 8.66 2.48 7.65
CA ALA A 34 8.31 2.51 6.22
C ALA A 34 7.04 3.34 5.94
N ILE A 35 6.03 3.27 6.82
CA ILE A 35 4.81 4.07 6.73
C ILE A 35 5.13 5.55 6.98
N ASP A 36 6.00 5.86 7.93
CA ASP A 36 6.42 7.23 8.23
C ASP A 36 7.21 7.82 7.07
N ASN A 37 8.16 7.06 6.50
CA ASN A 37 8.91 7.49 5.31
C ASN A 37 7.99 7.74 4.10
N MET A 38 6.98 6.89 3.89
CA MET A 38 5.94 7.14 2.89
C MET A 38 5.17 8.43 3.20
N SER A 39 4.73 8.61 4.45
CA SER A 39 4.00 9.80 4.88
C SER A 39 4.79 11.09 4.61
N THR A 40 6.09 11.10 4.94
CA THR A 40 7.01 12.20 4.63
C THR A 40 7.20 12.41 3.14
N ALA A 41 7.34 11.35 2.34
CA ALA A 41 7.45 11.49 0.88
C ALA A 41 6.20 12.15 0.28
N LEU A 42 5.01 11.81 0.78
CA LEU A 42 3.76 12.43 0.39
C LEU A 42 3.69 13.92 0.77
N ASP A 43 4.28 14.32 1.91
CA ASP A 43 4.39 15.74 2.29
C ASP A 43 5.24 16.55 1.28
N PHE A 44 6.19 15.90 0.62
CA PHE A 44 6.98 16.47 -0.48
C PHE A 44 6.35 16.30 -1.87
N GLY A 45 5.10 15.80 -1.94
CA GLY A 45 4.40 15.58 -3.20
C GLY A 45 4.97 14.43 -4.03
N ILE A 46 5.63 13.46 -3.39
CA ILE A 46 6.21 12.28 -4.05
C ILE A 46 5.24 11.10 -3.87
N PRO A 47 4.55 10.64 -4.93
CA PRO A 47 3.67 9.49 -4.85
C PRO A 47 4.46 8.20 -4.61
N THR A 48 3.95 7.36 -3.73
CA THR A 48 4.61 6.14 -3.27
C THR A 48 3.97 4.90 -3.89
N LYS A 49 4.78 3.99 -4.42
CA LYS A 49 4.29 2.68 -4.86
C LYS A 49 4.17 1.75 -3.66
N VAL A 50 3.07 1.01 -3.56
CA VAL A 50 2.89 -0.07 -2.58
C VAL A 50 2.38 -1.35 -3.24
N ASN A 51 2.81 -2.50 -2.73
CA ASN A 51 2.20 -3.77 -3.09
C ASN A 51 1.11 -4.13 -2.10
N VAL A 52 0.05 -4.78 -2.58
CA VAL A 52 -1.09 -5.19 -1.77
C VAL A 52 -1.40 -6.66 -1.98
N ASP A 53 -1.87 -7.27 -0.90
CA ASP A 53 -2.35 -8.64 -0.83
C ASP A 53 -3.86 -8.64 -0.54
N TYR A 54 -4.62 -9.41 -1.33
CA TYR A 54 -6.07 -9.58 -1.21
C TYR A 54 -6.54 -11.02 -1.34
N LYS A 55 -5.65 -11.98 -1.64
CA LYS A 55 -5.99 -13.40 -1.75
C LYS A 55 -4.80 -14.27 -1.36
N ASN A 56 -5.01 -15.57 -1.27
CA ASN A 56 -3.89 -16.48 -1.11
C ASN A 56 -3.12 -16.62 -2.43
N GLY A 57 -1.82 -16.90 -2.33
CA GLY A 57 -1.02 -17.32 -3.47
C GLY A 57 -0.21 -16.22 -4.15
N GLY A 58 0.10 -15.12 -3.45
CA GLY A 58 0.97 -14.04 -3.93
C GLY A 58 2.45 -14.42 -4.15
N LYS A 59 2.72 -15.67 -4.51
CA LYS A 59 4.07 -16.26 -4.66
C LYS A 59 4.90 -15.66 -5.80
N ASN A 60 4.26 -14.90 -6.70
CA ASN A 60 4.89 -14.35 -7.89
C ASN A 60 5.41 -12.91 -7.72
N SER A 61 5.15 -12.28 -6.56
CA SER A 61 5.76 -10.99 -6.21
C SER A 61 7.10 -11.16 -5.54
N ALA A 62 7.92 -10.09 -5.57
CA ALA A 62 9.25 -10.10 -4.96
C ALA A 62 9.20 -10.24 -3.42
N ASP A 63 8.10 -9.83 -2.78
CA ASP A 63 7.87 -10.00 -1.35
C ASP A 63 7.17 -11.33 -1.01
N GLY A 64 6.79 -12.12 -2.04
CA GLY A 64 6.15 -13.42 -1.90
C GLY A 64 4.73 -13.38 -1.33
N MET A 65 4.11 -12.20 -1.25
CA MET A 65 2.76 -12.01 -0.70
C MET A 65 1.89 -11.08 -1.56
N GLY A 66 2.46 -10.01 -2.13
CA GLY A 66 1.71 -9.06 -2.93
C GLY A 66 1.16 -9.71 -4.21
N ASP A 67 -0.09 -9.41 -4.53
CA ASP A 67 -0.75 -9.87 -5.76
C ASP A 67 -0.94 -8.73 -6.77
N HIS A 68 -0.95 -7.49 -6.29
CA HIS A 68 -1.23 -6.28 -7.04
C HIS A 68 -0.43 -5.10 -6.50
N PHE A 69 -0.37 -3.99 -7.24
CA PHE A 69 0.21 -2.74 -6.75
C PHE A 69 -0.75 -1.58 -6.94
N ILE A 70 -0.68 -0.63 -6.01
CA ILE A 70 -1.41 0.64 -6.05
C ILE A 70 -0.41 1.77 -5.80
N VAL A 71 -0.81 3.00 -6.13
CA VAL A 71 0.03 4.19 -5.93
C VAL A 71 -0.64 5.07 -4.90
N VAL A 72 0.00 5.27 -3.75
CA VAL A 72 -0.43 6.21 -2.73
C VAL A 72 -0.01 7.61 -3.17
N GLN A 73 -0.96 8.53 -3.27
CA GLN A 73 -0.76 9.85 -3.88
C GLN A 73 -1.03 11.01 -2.94
N GLY A 74 -1.55 10.74 -1.74
CA GLY A 74 -1.76 11.76 -0.73
C GLY A 74 -2.27 11.18 0.57
N LYS A 75 -2.48 12.06 1.55
CA LYS A 75 -3.03 11.72 2.86
C LYS A 75 -3.97 12.81 3.35
N THR A 76 -4.90 12.42 4.22
CA THR A 76 -5.71 13.32 5.05
C THR A 76 -5.38 13.02 6.49
N GLU A 77 -5.02 14.04 7.25
CA GLU A 77 -4.73 13.93 8.67
C GLU A 77 -5.85 14.62 9.47
N MET A 78 -6.40 13.91 10.45
CA MET A 78 -7.24 14.55 11.46
C MET A 78 -6.34 15.09 12.55
N VAL A 79 -6.51 16.37 12.88
CA VAL A 79 -5.72 17.07 13.89
C VAL A 79 -6.63 17.47 15.03
N ASN A 80 -6.24 17.14 16.26
CA ASN A 80 -6.91 17.59 17.48
C ASN A 80 -5.87 18.19 18.42
N ASN A 81 -6.09 19.42 18.90
CA ASN A 81 -5.16 20.16 19.75
C ASN A 81 -3.71 20.19 19.23
N GLY A 82 -3.55 20.37 17.91
CA GLY A 82 -2.24 20.44 17.27
C GLY A 82 -1.52 19.09 17.09
N GLN A 83 -2.15 17.97 17.43
CA GLN A 83 -1.61 16.62 17.23
C GLN A 83 -2.42 15.86 16.19
N VAL A 84 -1.72 15.13 15.31
CA VAL A 84 -2.36 14.20 14.38
C VAL A 84 -2.93 13.02 15.18
N THR A 85 -4.24 12.82 15.09
CA THR A 85 -4.95 11.72 15.77
C THR A 85 -5.25 10.55 14.85
N SER A 86 -5.28 10.79 13.54
CA SER A 86 -5.38 9.74 12.53
C SER A 86 -4.90 10.23 11.17
N THR A 87 -4.46 9.27 10.35
CA THR A 87 -4.01 9.51 8.98
C THR A 87 -4.71 8.51 8.07
N THR A 88 -5.38 9.02 7.04
CA THR A 88 -5.96 8.22 5.96
C THR A 88 -5.18 8.50 4.70
N PHE A 89 -4.65 7.46 4.06
CA PHE A 89 -3.90 7.56 2.82
C PHE A 89 -4.82 7.32 1.62
N HIS A 90 -4.65 8.10 0.56
CA HIS A 90 -5.43 8.00 -0.67
C HIS A 90 -4.61 7.35 -1.77
N TYR A 91 -5.20 6.40 -2.48
CA TYR A 91 -4.50 5.67 -3.53
C TYR A 91 -5.21 5.69 -4.88
N PHE A 92 -4.40 5.60 -5.92
CA PHE A 92 -4.79 5.29 -7.28
C PHE A 92 -4.60 3.79 -7.54
N ASP A 93 -5.63 3.14 -8.10
CA ASP A 93 -5.57 1.74 -8.52
C ASP A 93 -5.41 1.65 -10.06
N PRO A 94 -4.22 1.32 -10.58
CA PRO A 94 -3.98 1.15 -12.01
C PRO A 94 -4.52 -0.18 -12.56
N GLY A 95 -5.06 -1.06 -11.72
CA GLY A 95 -5.54 -2.40 -12.09
C GLY A 95 -6.89 -2.41 -12.80
N THR A 96 -7.51 -1.25 -13.02
CA THR A 96 -8.81 -1.13 -13.69
C THR A 96 -8.73 -0.19 -14.89
N HIS A 97 -9.50 -0.49 -15.93
CA HIS A 97 -9.75 0.43 -17.04
C HIS A 97 -10.87 1.44 -16.71
N TYR A 98 -11.61 1.25 -15.62
CA TYR A 98 -12.63 2.18 -15.16
C TYR A 98 -12.00 3.30 -14.32
N ILE A 99 -11.73 4.44 -14.95
CA ILE A 99 -11.06 5.60 -14.34
C ILE A 99 -11.73 6.01 -13.02
N ASN A 100 -13.06 6.10 -13.01
CA ASN A 100 -13.85 6.50 -11.83
C ASN A 100 -13.72 5.54 -10.63
N ILE A 101 -13.36 4.28 -10.86
CA ILE A 101 -13.08 3.31 -9.80
C ILE A 101 -11.62 3.43 -9.37
N GLY A 102 -10.68 3.50 -10.31
CA GLY A 102 -9.24 3.59 -10.04
C GLY A 102 -8.84 4.87 -9.31
N THR A 103 -9.52 5.98 -9.60
CA THR A 103 -9.31 7.30 -8.96
C THR A 103 -10.41 7.66 -7.96
N SER A 104 -11.18 6.67 -7.48
CA SER A 104 -12.29 6.95 -6.56
C SER A 104 -11.79 7.60 -5.27
N PRO A 105 -12.47 8.65 -4.75
CA PRO A 105 -12.15 9.21 -3.43
C PRO A 105 -12.31 8.20 -2.27
N SER A 106 -13.01 7.08 -2.50
CA SER A 106 -13.15 6.01 -1.51
C SER A 106 -11.93 5.08 -1.42
N ASN A 107 -10.99 5.18 -2.36
CA ASN A 107 -9.77 4.39 -2.38
C ASN A 107 -8.82 4.88 -1.30
N THR A 108 -8.99 4.31 -0.11
CA THR A 108 -8.28 4.71 1.09
C THR A 108 -7.57 3.53 1.77
N LEU A 109 -6.44 3.83 2.40
CA LEU A 109 -5.74 2.95 3.32
C LEU A 109 -5.69 3.61 4.69
N ASN A 110 -5.94 2.82 5.73
CA ASN A 110 -5.86 3.26 7.11
C ASN A 110 -4.85 2.42 7.88
N ILE A 111 -4.21 3.05 8.86
CA ILE A 111 -3.30 2.36 9.78
C ILE A 111 -4.15 1.51 10.73
N MET A 112 -4.02 0.19 10.63
CA MET A 112 -4.65 -0.78 11.53
C MET A 112 -3.62 -1.83 11.93
N ASN A 113 -3.49 -2.10 13.23
CA ASN A 113 -2.52 -3.07 13.76
C ASN A 113 -1.08 -2.85 13.22
N ARG A 114 -0.65 -1.57 13.16
CA ARG A 114 0.68 -1.14 12.66
C ARG A 114 0.96 -1.43 11.19
N THR A 115 -0.05 -1.79 10.39
CA THR A 115 0.07 -1.92 8.94
C THR A 115 -1.01 -1.08 8.24
N LEU A 116 -0.93 -0.97 6.91
CA LEU A 116 -1.91 -0.28 6.09
C LEU A 116 -2.91 -1.28 5.50
N THR A 117 -4.18 -0.98 5.66
CA THR A 117 -5.27 -1.80 5.13
C THR A 117 -6.37 -0.94 4.55
N GLY A 118 -7.06 -1.46 3.55
CA GLY A 118 -8.17 -0.79 2.89
C GLY A 118 -9.10 -1.79 2.24
N TYR A 119 -9.96 -1.29 1.36
CA TYR A 119 -10.88 -2.10 0.58
C TYR A 119 -10.76 -1.74 -0.90
N SER A 120 -10.47 -2.71 -1.76
CA SER A 120 -10.48 -2.49 -3.20
C SER A 120 -11.89 -2.72 -3.74
N ASN A 121 -12.47 -1.67 -4.33
CA ASN A 121 -13.76 -1.74 -5.01
C ASN A 121 -13.72 -2.63 -6.26
N ILE A 122 -12.56 -2.74 -6.91
CA ILE A 122 -12.37 -3.55 -8.13
C ILE A 122 -12.35 -5.03 -7.78
N LEU A 123 -11.62 -5.36 -6.71
CA LEU A 123 -11.44 -6.73 -6.26
C LEU A 123 -12.55 -7.19 -5.32
N ASN A 124 -13.39 -6.26 -4.86
CA ASN A 124 -14.42 -6.47 -3.85
C ASN A 124 -13.86 -7.21 -2.62
N ALA A 125 -12.70 -6.74 -2.14
CA ALA A 125 -11.91 -7.43 -1.12
C ALA A 125 -11.11 -6.47 -0.25
N LYS A 126 -10.87 -6.88 1.01
CA LYS A 126 -9.91 -6.23 1.89
C LYS A 126 -8.51 -6.41 1.31
N ILE A 127 -7.78 -5.29 1.20
CA ILE A 127 -6.38 -5.25 0.82
C ILE A 127 -5.51 -4.97 2.05
N THR A 128 -4.35 -5.62 2.13
CA THR A 128 -3.31 -5.33 3.12
C THR A 128 -2.04 -4.97 2.39
N VAL A 129 -1.39 -3.86 2.76
CA VAL A 129 -0.11 -3.47 2.17
C VAL A 129 0.98 -4.41 2.66
N THR A 130 1.72 -5.00 1.72
CA THR A 130 2.81 -5.93 2.01
C THR A 130 4.17 -5.27 1.97
N SER A 131 4.36 -4.30 1.07
CA SER A 131 5.62 -3.59 0.90
C SER A 131 5.44 -2.18 0.34
N ILE A 132 6.38 -1.30 0.69
CA ILE A 132 6.35 0.15 0.40
C ILE A 132 7.64 0.58 -0.30
N ARG A 133 7.52 1.47 -1.29
CA ARG A 133 8.64 2.19 -1.90
C ARG A 133 8.26 3.65 -2.13
N PRO A 134 8.70 4.56 -1.23
CA PRO A 134 8.49 5.99 -1.37
C PRO A 134 9.05 6.56 -2.67
#